data_AF-A0A836UYE3-F1
#
_entry.id   AF-A0A836UYE3-F1
#
_cell.length_a   1.000
_cell.length_b   1.000
_cell.length_c   1.000
_cell.angle_alpha   90.00
_cell.angle_beta   90.00
_cell.angle_gamma   90.00
#
_symmetry.space_group_name_H-M   'P 1'
#
loop_
_entity.id
_entity.type
_entity.pdbx_description
1 polymer ?
#
loop_
_entity_poly.entity_id
_entity_poly.type
_entity_poly.pdbx_seq_one_letter_code
_entity_poly.pdbx_strand_id
1 'polypeptide(L)'
;MRRIPMPSRSRILIQIFASRALPRMNPPPLRSRPRLVWLIVNLLLVGVFSTQSAYAFRAELGQDLRLRPWLEQGCEMLNCELPAWTDPSQIEIIDREVRANTLPPGTLTIGITLVNTAPITQPLPTLQLTLARLDGNIIGLRRFTPAEISLTPNTRLPPDTPVRVSFDLLDPGEEAASFRFDLL
;
A
#
# COMPACT_ATOMS: atom_id res chain seq x y z
N MET A 1 68.01 79.52 -56.20
CA MET A 1 66.96 78.51 -56.50
C MET A 1 67.32 77.16 -55.91
N ARG A 2 66.70 76.76 -54.79
CA ARG A 2 66.22 75.41 -54.43
C ARG A 2 65.80 75.46 -52.94
N ARG A 3 64.48 75.44 -52.71
CA ARG A 3 63.88 75.22 -51.38
C ARG A 3 63.83 73.72 -51.12
N ILE A 4 64.19 73.26 -49.92
CA ILE A 4 63.72 72.00 -49.30
C ILE A 4 63.79 72.21 -47.75
N PRO A 5 63.01 71.53 -46.88
CA PRO A 5 62.02 72.16 -46.00
C PRO A 5 62.27 71.90 -44.50
N MET A 6 61.44 72.49 -43.63
CA MET A 6 61.37 72.16 -42.20
C MET A 6 60.92 70.71 -41.94
N PRO A 7 61.31 70.11 -40.80
CA PRO A 7 60.50 69.10 -40.15
C PRO A 7 59.83 69.64 -38.88
N SER A 8 58.50 69.50 -38.87
CA SER A 8 57.62 69.65 -37.72
C SER A 8 57.54 68.35 -36.91
N ARG A 9 57.05 68.47 -35.66
CA ARG A 9 56.38 67.45 -34.82
C ARG A 9 57.27 66.43 -34.10
N SER A 10 57.38 66.60 -32.79
CA SER A 10 57.48 65.49 -31.83
C SER A 10 56.16 65.36 -31.06
N ARG A 11 55.15 64.71 -31.69
CA ARG A 11 54.07 64.05 -30.95
C ARG A 11 54.59 62.68 -30.55
N ILE A 12 55.09 62.57 -29.32
CA ILE A 12 55.55 61.30 -28.76
C ILE A 12 54.48 60.80 -27.77
N LEU A 13 54.09 59.54 -27.99
CA LEU A 13 53.45 58.59 -27.07
C LEU A 13 51.95 58.70 -26.77
N ILE A 14 51.14 58.21 -27.70
CA ILE A 14 50.00 57.34 -27.37
C ILE A 14 50.09 56.10 -28.27
N GLN A 15 50.91 55.11 -27.91
CA GLN A 15 50.97 53.81 -28.59
C GLN A 15 51.08 52.63 -27.61
N ILE A 16 50.45 52.70 -26.44
CA ILE A 16 50.40 51.56 -25.49
C ILE A 16 49.05 50.81 -25.50
N PHE A 17 48.05 51.28 -26.26
CA PHE A 17 46.80 50.54 -26.47
C PHE A 17 46.72 49.92 -27.87
N ALA A 18 47.76 49.16 -28.25
CA ALA A 18 47.65 48.19 -29.33
C ALA A 18 46.81 47.00 -28.85
N SER A 19 45.49 47.16 -28.95
CA SER A 19 44.53 46.14 -29.38
C SER A 19 45.08 44.71 -29.46
N ARG A 20 45.18 44.01 -28.31
CA ARG A 20 45.06 42.55 -28.31
C ARG A 20 43.60 42.22 -28.45
N ALA A 21 43.16 41.93 -29.67
CA ALA A 21 41.88 41.29 -29.90
C ALA A 21 41.88 39.99 -29.07
N LEU A 22 40.95 39.89 -28.10
CA LEU A 22 40.75 38.65 -27.36
C LEU A 22 40.41 37.55 -28.38
N PRO A 23 41.03 36.35 -28.28
CA PRO A 23 40.67 35.25 -29.17
C PRO A 23 39.17 34.99 -29.03
N ARG A 24 38.45 34.95 -30.17
CA ARG A 24 37.05 34.53 -30.20
C ARG A 24 36.99 33.10 -29.68
N MET A 25 36.58 32.92 -28.43
CA MET A 25 36.15 31.63 -27.93
C MET A 25 34.88 31.26 -28.67
N ASN A 26 34.99 30.37 -29.66
CA ASN A 26 33.83 29.66 -30.17
C ASN A 26 33.34 28.75 -29.04
N PRO A 27 32.11 28.93 -28.51
CA PRO A 27 31.60 28.00 -27.52
C PRO A 27 31.60 26.60 -28.14
N PRO A 28 32.04 25.56 -27.40
CA PRO A 28 32.00 24.21 -27.92
C PRO A 28 30.57 23.90 -28.38
N PRO A 29 30.38 23.21 -29.52
CA PRO A 29 29.04 22.86 -29.97
C PRO A 29 28.37 22.11 -28.82
N LEU A 30 27.25 22.65 -28.32
CA LEU A 30 26.44 21.99 -27.31
C LEU A 30 25.97 20.68 -27.93
N ARG A 31 26.71 19.61 -27.66
CA ARG A 31 26.39 18.25 -28.09
C ARG A 31 24.97 18.01 -27.60
N SER A 32 24.00 17.90 -28.50
CA SER A 32 22.56 17.85 -28.18
C SER A 32 22.10 16.45 -27.75
N ARG A 33 22.97 15.45 -27.87
CA ARG A 33 22.74 14.05 -27.50
C ARG A 33 22.61 13.72 -26.00
N PRO A 34 23.21 14.45 -25.01
CA PRO A 34 23.06 14.10 -23.61
C PRO A 34 21.64 14.39 -23.11
N ARG A 35 20.91 15.36 -23.70
CA ARG A 35 19.55 15.70 -23.23
C ARG A 35 18.55 14.58 -23.48
N LEU A 36 18.60 13.94 -24.65
CA LEU A 36 17.72 12.81 -24.95
C LEU A 36 18.05 11.60 -24.06
N VAL A 37 19.35 11.33 -23.86
CA VAL A 37 19.80 10.26 -22.95
C VAL A 37 19.33 10.53 -21.52
N TRP A 38 19.50 11.75 -21.02
CA TRP A 38 19.03 12.14 -19.68
C TRP A 38 17.51 12.07 -19.57
N LEU A 39 16.75 12.45 -20.61
CA LEU A 39 15.30 12.33 -20.64
C LEU A 39 14.87 10.86 -20.56
N ILE A 40 15.48 9.99 -21.38
CA ILE A 40 15.20 8.55 -21.37
C ILE A 40 15.55 7.95 -20.01
N VAL A 41 16.71 8.29 -19.44
CA VAL A 41 17.13 7.81 -18.12
C VAL A 41 16.16 8.28 -17.03
N ASN A 42 15.71 9.54 -17.06
CA ASN A 42 14.73 10.05 -16.09
C ASN A 42 13.39 9.33 -16.23
N LEU A 43 12.90 9.15 -17.45
CA LEU A 43 11.65 8.44 -17.72
C LEU A 43 11.71 7.00 -17.22
N LEU A 44 12.84 6.32 -17.44
CA LEU A 44 13.08 4.97 -16.96
C LEU A 44 13.14 4.93 -15.42
N LEU A 45 13.81 5.90 -14.79
CA LEU A 45 13.87 6.02 -13.33
C LEU A 45 12.48 6.24 -12.73
N VAL A 46 11.67 7.12 -13.31
CA VAL A 46 10.29 7.38 -12.89
C VAL A 46 9.43 6.14 -13.09
N GLY A 47 9.58 5.42 -14.20
CA GLY A 47 8.88 4.17 -14.45
C GLY A 47 9.23 3.11 -13.40
N VAL A 48 10.51 2.87 -13.15
CA VAL A 48 10.99 1.92 -12.14
C VAL A 48 10.52 2.33 -10.74
N PHE A 49 10.60 3.60 -10.39
CA PHE A 49 10.12 4.09 -9.10
C PHE A 49 8.62 3.90 -8.94
N SER A 50 7.84 4.24 -9.96
CA SER A 50 6.37 4.07 -9.96
C SER A 50 5.99 2.61 -9.80
N THR A 51 6.66 1.69 -10.50
CA THR A 51 6.46 0.24 -10.35
C THR A 51 6.82 -0.23 -8.95
N GLN A 52 7.96 0.22 -8.39
CA GLN A 52 8.35 -0.14 -7.02
C GLN A 52 7.37 0.39 -5.99
N SER A 53 6.90 1.62 -6.13
CA SER A 53 5.88 2.19 -5.24
C SER A 53 4.56 1.44 -5.35
N ALA A 54 4.07 1.17 -6.56
CA ALA A 54 2.86 0.38 -6.76
C ALA A 54 2.97 -1.02 -6.16
N TYR A 55 4.15 -1.65 -6.28
CA TYR A 55 4.42 -2.96 -5.66
C TYR A 55 4.51 -2.87 -4.12
N ALA A 56 5.17 -1.85 -3.59
CA ALA A 56 5.31 -1.65 -2.14
C ALA A 56 3.96 -1.36 -1.46
N PHE A 57 3.14 -0.53 -2.08
CA PHE A 57 1.82 -0.14 -1.58
C PHE A 57 0.68 -1.00 -2.16
N ARG A 58 0.98 -2.15 -2.79
CA ARG A 58 -0.04 -3.02 -3.42
C ARG A 58 -1.15 -3.44 -2.46
N ALA A 59 -0.81 -3.62 -1.18
CA ALA A 59 -1.77 -4.03 -0.15
C ALA A 59 -2.75 -2.89 0.18
N GLU A 60 -2.26 -1.65 0.28
CA GLU A 60 -3.06 -0.47 0.59
C GLU A 60 -3.87 -0.01 -0.64
N LEU A 61 -3.26 0.00 -1.81
CA LEU A 61 -3.93 0.29 -3.08
C LEU A 61 -4.98 -0.77 -3.45
N GLY A 62 -4.75 -2.03 -3.05
CA GLY A 62 -5.68 -3.14 -3.25
C GLY A 62 -6.94 -3.05 -2.38
N GLN A 63 -6.97 -2.17 -1.37
CA GLN A 63 -8.17 -1.92 -0.55
C GLN A 63 -9.21 -1.05 -1.27
N ASP A 64 -8.83 -0.31 -2.32
CA ASP A 64 -9.78 0.42 -3.14
C ASP A 64 -10.35 -0.48 -4.25
N LEU A 65 -11.65 -0.79 -4.14
CA LEU A 65 -12.38 -1.59 -5.13
C LEU A 65 -12.27 -1.04 -6.56
N ARG A 66 -12.09 0.28 -6.74
CA ARG A 66 -12.02 0.91 -8.07
C ARG A 66 -10.69 0.70 -8.77
N LEU A 67 -9.60 0.63 -8.01
CA LEU A 67 -8.24 0.47 -8.52
C LEU A 67 -7.87 -1.00 -8.71
N ARG A 68 -8.48 -1.88 -7.92
CA ARG A 68 -8.24 -3.32 -7.95
C ARG A 68 -8.22 -3.96 -9.36
N PRO A 69 -9.18 -3.74 -10.29
CA PRO A 69 -9.12 -4.39 -11.60
C PRO A 69 -7.88 -3.99 -12.43
N TRP A 70 -7.41 -2.74 -12.29
CA TRP A 70 -6.19 -2.28 -12.96
C TRP A 70 -4.94 -2.90 -12.32
N LEU A 71 -4.94 -3.05 -11.00
CA LEU A 71 -3.85 -3.70 -10.26
C LEU A 71 -3.80 -5.21 -10.52
N GLU A 72 -4.94 -5.88 -10.63
CA GLU A 72 -5.02 -7.30 -10.98
C GLU A 72 -4.45 -7.54 -12.39
N GLN A 73 -4.83 -6.75 -13.39
CA GLN A 73 -4.27 -6.82 -14.74
C GLN A 73 -2.76 -6.54 -14.75
N GLY A 74 -2.32 -5.51 -14.02
CA GLY A 74 -0.90 -5.19 -13.88
C GLY A 74 -0.13 -6.31 -13.21
N CYS A 75 -0.71 -6.94 -12.17
CA CYS A 75 -0.08 -8.04 -11.47
C CYS A 75 -0.04 -9.34 -12.25
N GLU A 76 -1.06 -9.64 -13.06
CA GLU A 76 -1.04 -10.79 -13.96
C GLU A 76 0.13 -10.72 -14.95
N MET A 77 0.38 -9.52 -15.51
CA MET A 77 1.49 -9.32 -16.45
C MET A 77 2.87 -9.35 -15.78
N LEU A 78 2.95 -8.88 -14.53
CA LEU A 78 4.18 -8.84 -13.73
C LEU A 78 4.38 -10.11 -12.88
N ASN A 79 3.45 -11.07 -12.98
CA ASN A 79 3.38 -12.29 -12.18
C ASN A 79 3.47 -12.02 -10.66
N CYS A 80 2.87 -10.93 -10.19
CA CYS A 80 2.74 -10.61 -8.77
C CYS A 80 1.44 -11.15 -8.18
N GLU A 81 1.50 -11.54 -6.91
CA GLU A 81 0.32 -11.90 -6.14
C GLU A 81 -0.31 -10.61 -5.60
N LEU A 82 -1.63 -10.43 -5.73
CA LEU A 82 -2.32 -9.31 -5.08
C LEU A 82 -3.03 -9.87 -3.84
N PRO A 83 -2.80 -9.31 -2.64
CA PRO A 83 -3.48 -9.80 -1.44
C PRO A 83 -5.00 -9.66 -1.61
N ALA A 84 -5.75 -10.61 -1.04
CA ALA A 84 -7.20 -10.57 -1.10
C ALA A 84 -7.72 -9.33 -0.35
N TRP A 85 -8.62 -8.58 -1.00
CA TRP A 85 -9.33 -7.49 -0.32
C TRP A 85 -10.08 -8.05 0.89
N THR A 86 -9.91 -7.35 2.00
CA THR A 86 -10.51 -7.69 3.28
C THR A 86 -10.91 -6.40 3.95
N ASP A 87 -12.18 -6.27 4.29
CA ASP A 87 -12.76 -5.19 5.05
C ASP A 87 -13.72 -5.78 6.10
N PRO A 88 -13.24 -5.97 7.34
CA PRO A 88 -14.04 -6.50 8.43
C PRO A 88 -15.28 -5.66 8.74
N SER A 89 -15.28 -4.35 8.40
CA SER A 89 -16.43 -3.47 8.64
C SER A 89 -17.62 -3.77 7.74
N GLN A 90 -17.38 -4.45 6.62
CA GLN A 90 -18.41 -4.90 5.68
C GLN A 90 -18.89 -6.33 5.98
N ILE A 91 -18.52 -6.90 7.12
CA ILE A 91 -18.94 -8.22 7.56
C ILE A 91 -19.76 -8.06 8.83
N GLU A 92 -21.01 -8.54 8.78
CA GLU A 92 -21.93 -8.44 9.90
C GLU A 92 -22.21 -9.81 10.54
N ILE A 93 -22.37 -9.81 11.86
CA ILE A 93 -22.84 -10.97 12.62
C ILE A 93 -24.36 -10.87 12.73
N ILE A 94 -25.07 -11.67 11.95
CA ILE A 94 -26.54 -11.65 11.90
C ILE A 94 -27.20 -12.57 12.93
N ASP A 95 -26.50 -13.60 13.36
CA ASP A 95 -26.99 -14.56 14.35
C ASP A 95 -25.84 -15.07 15.21
N ARG A 96 -26.12 -15.24 16.50
CA ARG A 96 -25.17 -15.77 17.49
C ARG A 96 -25.90 -16.71 18.41
N GLU A 97 -25.36 -17.91 18.54
CA GLU A 97 -25.96 -18.96 19.32
C GLU A 97 -24.90 -19.61 20.21
N VAL A 98 -25.19 -19.70 21.51
CA VAL A 98 -24.32 -20.35 22.49
C VAL A 98 -25.08 -21.55 23.03
N ARG A 99 -24.50 -22.74 22.85
CA ARG A 99 -25.07 -24.01 23.34
C ARG A 99 -24.03 -24.73 24.18
N ALA A 100 -24.47 -25.34 25.28
CA ALA A 100 -23.62 -26.26 26.03
C ALA A 100 -23.33 -27.49 25.16
N ASN A 101 -22.05 -27.90 25.10
CA ASN A 101 -21.66 -29.11 24.41
C ASN A 101 -21.66 -30.28 25.40
N THR A 102 -22.30 -31.38 25.02
CA THR A 102 -22.38 -32.58 25.84
C THR A 102 -21.12 -33.44 25.73
N LEU A 103 -20.36 -33.36 24.62
CA LEU A 103 -19.13 -34.13 24.38
C LEU A 103 -18.13 -33.26 23.58
N PRO A 104 -17.04 -32.76 24.19
CA PRO A 104 -16.51 -33.03 25.53
C PRO A 104 -17.26 -32.30 26.65
N PRO A 105 -17.41 -32.91 27.85
CA PRO A 105 -18.05 -32.25 28.99
C PRO A 105 -17.26 -31.01 29.44
N GLY A 106 -17.98 -29.94 29.81
CA GLY A 106 -17.38 -28.67 30.23
C GLY A 106 -16.94 -27.75 29.09
N THR A 107 -17.51 -27.91 27.89
CA THR A 107 -17.28 -27.02 26.76
C THR A 107 -18.57 -26.37 26.27
N LEU A 108 -18.45 -25.18 25.71
CA LEU A 108 -19.52 -24.39 25.10
C LEU A 108 -19.27 -24.35 23.59
N THR A 109 -20.25 -24.78 22.80
CA THR A 109 -20.24 -24.61 21.35
C THR A 109 -20.87 -23.26 21.03
N ILE A 110 -20.09 -22.41 20.38
CA ILE A 110 -20.53 -21.09 19.93
C ILE A 110 -20.69 -21.15 18.41
N GLY A 111 -21.91 -20.93 17.94
CA GLY A 111 -22.25 -20.79 16.53
C GLY A 111 -22.49 -19.34 16.17
N ILE A 112 -21.86 -18.87 15.10
CA ILE A 112 -21.98 -17.49 14.62
C ILE A 112 -22.29 -17.54 13.13
N THR A 113 -23.25 -16.73 12.68
CA THR A 113 -23.58 -16.59 11.28
C THR A 113 -23.11 -15.21 10.79
N LEU A 114 -22.21 -15.24 9.82
CA LEU A 114 -21.57 -14.08 9.21
C LEU A 114 -22.20 -13.81 7.84
N VAL A 115 -22.45 -12.54 7.52
CA VAL A 115 -22.85 -12.09 6.18
C VAL A 115 -21.87 -11.05 5.71
N ASN A 116 -21.34 -11.23 4.50
CA ASN A 116 -20.53 -10.23 3.83
C ASN A 116 -21.43 -9.30 3.02
N THR A 117 -21.54 -8.05 3.46
CA THR A 117 -22.33 -7.00 2.81
C THR A 117 -21.56 -6.29 1.68
N ALA A 118 -20.28 -6.63 1.48
CA ALA A 118 -19.50 -6.10 0.38
C ALA A 118 -19.91 -6.75 -0.95
N PRO A 119 -19.77 -6.03 -2.09
CA PRO A 119 -20.12 -6.55 -3.41
C PRO A 119 -19.13 -7.61 -3.94
N ILE A 120 -18.06 -7.91 -3.19
CA ILE A 120 -17.03 -8.88 -3.57
C ILE A 120 -16.79 -9.92 -2.48
N THR A 121 -16.40 -11.12 -2.88
CA THR A 121 -16.08 -12.22 -1.96
C THR A 121 -14.86 -11.89 -1.11
N GLN A 122 -15.00 -12.06 0.21
CA GLN A 122 -13.95 -11.81 1.20
C GLN A 122 -13.43 -13.10 1.82
N PRO A 123 -12.17 -13.14 2.31
CA PRO A 123 -11.74 -14.20 3.21
C PRO A 123 -12.48 -14.10 4.56
N LEU A 124 -12.55 -15.21 5.28
CA LEU A 124 -13.06 -15.23 6.64
C LEU A 124 -12.13 -14.40 7.57
N PRO A 125 -12.65 -13.46 8.37
CA PRO A 125 -11.83 -12.60 9.23
C PRO A 125 -11.39 -13.32 10.51
N THR A 126 -10.51 -12.69 11.28
CA THR A 126 -10.16 -13.20 12.61
C THR A 126 -11.25 -12.81 13.60
N LEU A 127 -11.71 -13.77 14.40
CA LEU A 127 -12.75 -13.52 15.39
C LEU A 127 -12.14 -13.33 16.77
N GLN A 128 -12.49 -12.24 17.45
CA GLN A 128 -12.09 -11.98 18.82
C GLN A 128 -13.30 -12.18 19.75
N LEU A 129 -13.15 -13.11 20.70
CA LEU A 129 -14.10 -13.32 21.78
C LEU A 129 -13.58 -12.65 23.05
N THR A 130 -14.38 -11.74 23.59
CA THR A 130 -14.13 -11.12 24.89
C THR A 130 -15.15 -11.62 25.90
N LEU A 131 -14.64 -12.18 26.99
CA LEU A 131 -15.41 -12.65 28.14
C LEU A 131 -15.42 -11.54 29.19
N ALA A 132 -16.60 -11.10 29.61
CA ALA A 132 -16.74 -10.08 30.65
C ALA A 132 -17.74 -10.50 31.73
N ARG A 133 -17.46 -10.07 32.96
CA ARG A 133 -18.32 -10.24 34.13
C ARG A 133 -19.48 -9.24 34.09
N LEU A 134 -20.50 -9.44 34.94
CA LEU A 134 -21.65 -8.53 35.09
C LEU A 134 -21.28 -7.08 35.40
N ASP A 135 -20.13 -6.86 36.03
CA ASP A 135 -19.59 -5.52 36.36
C ASP A 135 -18.86 -4.86 35.17
N GLY A 136 -18.77 -5.54 34.02
CA GLY A 136 -18.08 -5.07 32.82
C GLY A 136 -16.57 -5.36 32.80
N ASN A 137 -16.01 -5.99 33.84
CA ASN A 137 -14.60 -6.34 33.86
C ASN A 137 -14.32 -7.50 32.89
N ILE A 138 -13.30 -7.33 32.05
CA ILE A 138 -12.85 -8.36 31.10
C ILE A 138 -12.10 -9.44 31.87
N ILE A 139 -12.59 -10.67 31.79
CA ILE A 139 -12.04 -11.85 32.45
C ILE A 139 -11.09 -12.59 31.52
N GLY A 140 -11.33 -12.52 30.21
CA GLY A 140 -10.51 -13.19 29.22
C GLY A 140 -10.77 -12.68 27.81
N LEU A 141 -9.77 -12.85 26.96
CA LEU A 141 -9.85 -12.52 25.54
C LEU A 141 -9.17 -13.64 24.75
N ARG A 142 -9.86 -14.17 23.76
CA ARG A 142 -9.32 -15.19 22.86
C ARG A 142 -9.58 -14.78 21.42
N ARG A 143 -8.53 -14.85 20.60
CA ARG A 143 -8.63 -14.69 19.15
C ARG A 143 -8.67 -16.06 18.51
N PHE A 144 -9.54 -16.19 17.52
CA PHE A 144 -9.70 -17.39 16.72
C PHE A 144 -9.38 -17.06 15.27
N THR A 145 -8.42 -17.80 14.73
CA THR A 145 -8.02 -17.69 13.34
C THR A 145 -9.05 -18.35 12.42
N PRO A 146 -9.09 -17.99 11.11
CA PRO A 146 -10.00 -18.60 10.15
C PRO A 146 -9.91 -20.15 10.09
N ALA A 147 -8.74 -20.70 10.39
CA ALA A 147 -8.50 -22.14 10.42
C ALA A 147 -9.09 -22.84 11.67
N GLU A 148 -9.32 -22.11 12.76
CA GLU A 148 -9.88 -22.67 14.00
C GLU A 148 -11.41 -22.66 14.03
N ILE A 149 -12.04 -21.77 13.26
CA ILE A 149 -13.50 -21.59 13.23
C ILE A 149 -14.18 -22.22 12.01
N SER A 150 -13.39 -22.70 11.05
CA SER A 150 -13.91 -23.40 9.88
C SER A 150 -13.14 -24.68 9.59
N LEU A 151 -13.88 -25.75 9.30
CA LEU A 151 -13.34 -27.03 8.86
C LEU A 151 -12.79 -26.97 7.43
N THR A 152 -13.19 -25.97 6.65
CA THR A 152 -12.76 -25.82 5.26
C THR A 152 -11.62 -24.79 5.19
N PRO A 153 -10.40 -25.21 4.82
CA PRO A 153 -9.31 -24.26 4.62
C PRO A 153 -9.70 -23.25 3.53
N ASN A 154 -9.32 -21.98 3.72
CA ASN A 154 -9.65 -20.88 2.81
C ASN A 154 -11.17 -20.67 2.62
N THR A 155 -11.96 -20.84 3.69
CA THR A 155 -13.37 -20.44 3.68
C THR A 155 -13.49 -18.98 3.26
N ARG A 156 -14.36 -18.73 2.28
CA ARG A 156 -14.64 -17.42 1.73
C ARG A 156 -16.10 -17.06 1.97
N LEU A 157 -16.36 -15.78 2.19
CA LEU A 157 -17.66 -15.18 2.40
C LEU A 157 -18.14 -14.53 1.09
N PRO A 158 -19.07 -15.17 0.35
CA PRO A 158 -19.66 -14.55 -0.84
C PRO A 158 -20.51 -13.33 -0.46
N PRO A 159 -20.73 -12.39 -1.39
CA PRO A 159 -21.65 -11.27 -1.18
C PRO A 159 -23.05 -11.73 -0.78
N ASP A 160 -23.63 -11.07 0.22
CA ASP A 160 -25.00 -11.26 0.72
C ASP A 160 -25.38 -12.71 1.06
N THR A 161 -24.39 -13.57 1.32
CA THR A 161 -24.60 -15.00 1.58
C THR A 161 -24.25 -15.32 3.03
N PRO A 162 -25.21 -15.81 3.84
CA PRO A 162 -24.94 -16.24 5.22
C PRO A 162 -24.02 -17.45 5.27
N VAL A 163 -22.91 -17.33 5.99
CA VAL A 163 -21.98 -18.43 6.27
C VAL A 163 -21.95 -18.66 7.78
N ARG A 164 -22.27 -19.89 8.19
CA ARG A 164 -22.24 -20.29 9.60
C ARG A 164 -20.91 -20.93 9.96
N VAL A 165 -20.30 -20.44 11.03
CA VAL A 165 -19.08 -20.98 11.63
C VAL A 165 -19.37 -21.39 13.07
N SER A 166 -18.71 -22.44 13.54
CA SER A 166 -18.89 -22.94 14.90
C SER A 166 -17.57 -23.39 15.48
N PHE A 167 -17.34 -23.05 16.74
CA PHE A 167 -16.13 -23.41 17.47
C PHE A 167 -16.47 -23.75 18.92
N ASP A 168 -15.64 -24.60 19.51
CA ASP A 168 -15.78 -25.02 20.90
C ASP A 168 -14.82 -24.23 21.79
N LEU A 169 -15.35 -23.77 22.93
CA LEU A 169 -14.60 -23.08 23.98
C LEU A 169 -14.73 -23.86 25.29
N LEU A 170 -13.68 -23.90 26.09
CA LEU A 170 -13.77 -24.41 27.46
C LEU A 170 -14.67 -23.49 28.29
N ASP A 171 -15.62 -24.07 29.03
CA ASP A 171 -16.55 -23.31 29.86
C ASP A 171 -15.78 -22.58 30.99
N PRO A 172 -15.80 -21.24 31.05
CA PRO A 172 -15.15 -20.47 32.11
C PRO A 172 -15.85 -20.58 33.47
N GLY A 173 -16.98 -21.29 33.57
CA GLY A 173 -17.77 -21.43 34.79
C GLY A 173 -18.66 -20.20 35.07
N GLU A 174 -19.13 -20.04 36.30
CA GLU A 174 -20.10 -18.99 36.68
C GLU A 174 -19.57 -17.55 36.62
N GLU A 175 -18.28 -17.35 36.36
CA GLU A 175 -17.69 -16.02 36.35
C GLU A 175 -18.00 -15.21 35.08
N ALA A 176 -18.24 -15.87 33.95
CA ALA A 176 -18.53 -15.21 32.68
C ALA A 176 -20.03 -15.00 32.48
N ALA A 177 -20.47 -13.75 32.58
CA ALA A 177 -21.88 -13.40 32.41
C ALA A 177 -22.20 -12.77 31.05
N SER A 178 -21.19 -12.32 30.30
CA SER A 178 -21.39 -11.71 28.98
C SER A 178 -20.30 -12.11 27.98
N PHE A 179 -20.72 -12.35 26.75
CA PHE A 179 -19.87 -12.69 25.60
C PHE A 179 -19.97 -11.56 24.57
N ARG A 180 -18.82 -11.01 24.18
CA ARG A 180 -18.73 -10.02 23.10
C ARG A 180 -17.88 -10.58 21.96
N PHE A 181 -18.36 -10.38 20.74
CA PHE A 181 -17.72 -10.84 19.52
C PHE A 181 -17.33 -9.63 18.68
N ASP A 182 -16.06 -9.54 18.34
CA ASP A 182 -15.49 -8.48 17.49
C ASP A 182 -14.78 -9.14 16.30
N LEU A 183 -14.85 -8.50 15.12
CA LEU A 183 -14.18 -8.96 13.89
C LEU A 183 -12.92 -8.11 13.63
N LEU A 184 -11.82 -8.77 13.29
CA LEU A 184 -10.50 -8.17 13.04
C LEU A 184 -9.99 -8.48 11.63
#